data_AF-A0A7X5JJW5-F1
#
_entry.id   AF-A0A7X5JJW5-F1
#
_cell.length_a   1.000
_cell.length_b   1.000
_cell.length_c   1.000
_cell.angle_alpha   90.00
_cell.angle_beta   90.00
_cell.angle_gamma   90.00
#
_symmetry.space_group_name_H-M   'P 1'
#
loop_
_entity.id
_entity.type
_entity.pdbx_description
1 polymer ?
#
loop_
_entity_poly.entity_id
_entity_poly.type
_entity_poly.pdbx_seq_one_letter_code
_entity_poly.pdbx_strand_id
1 'polypeptide(L)'
;MKYILSLFTLIIVLASCGQNQDKVDQAKQELLQQGQADQTQQTVENTSGESDISEQGDNTNQNDSYVEVRDVSDIQYISVNTINSQESIDGELQITGKTLDDVTTISVRFSNEESDYPVDNYTLQTFKSGDSTFLYNASSKSKVLDYGENVYLITATSSTGEKSQTEVTINIPKTLTENIKQSESQLAGSSQELVVGDLPTSSRYGEPIKVGESSFTYSQIKSLEVKKEVLPTVSCETLGDFLKEKMNTWYYWNTCRDIVEDEGIRFNLIRLDGDAYIYERTYIDFKNGYYGTYELETGEGVSTETIQEKNKELGEKEFPNTQIVDTLMRDILQS
;
A
#
# COMPACT_ATOMS: atom_id res chain seq x y z
N MET A 1 62.76 -22.60 -29.49
CA MET A 1 62.72 -22.60 -28.00
C MET A 1 61.54 -21.70 -27.64
N LYS A 2 60.45 -22.21 -27.05
CA LYS A 2 60.24 -22.33 -25.58
C LYS A 2 60.48 -20.97 -24.90
N TYR A 3 59.54 -20.32 -24.22
CA TYR A 3 58.20 -20.67 -23.70
C TYR A 3 57.07 -20.24 -24.67
N ILE A 4 55.78 -20.61 -24.58
CA ILE A 4 55.00 -21.57 -23.74
C ILE A 4 54.73 -21.19 -22.26
N LEU A 5 53.81 -20.25 -22.05
CA LEU A 5 52.77 -20.21 -20.99
C LEU A 5 51.78 -19.09 -21.40
N SER A 6 50.56 -19.34 -21.89
CA SER A 6 49.40 -19.92 -21.20
C SER A 6 48.96 -19.13 -19.96
N LEU A 7 48.05 -18.16 -20.16
CA LEU A 7 46.78 -18.13 -19.42
C LEU A 7 45.73 -17.27 -20.14
N PHE A 8 44.88 -17.92 -20.94
CA PHE A 8 43.53 -17.44 -21.23
C PHE A 8 42.62 -18.09 -20.18
N THR A 9 42.04 -17.32 -19.28
CA THR A 9 41.00 -17.76 -18.33
C THR A 9 40.16 -16.50 -18.05
N LEU A 10 39.08 -16.29 -18.79
CA LEU A 10 37.78 -16.95 -18.63
C LEU A 10 37.19 -16.72 -17.24
N ILE A 11 36.33 -15.69 -17.17
CA ILE A 11 35.01 -15.58 -16.50
C ILE A 11 34.74 -16.46 -15.25
N ILE A 12 34.03 -15.85 -14.29
CA ILE A 12 33.34 -16.43 -13.12
C ILE A 12 34.19 -16.58 -11.85
N VAL A 13 34.12 -15.57 -10.96
CA VAL A 13 33.53 -15.74 -9.62
C VAL A 13 32.74 -14.47 -9.24
N LEU A 14 31.45 -14.46 -9.59
CA LEU A 14 30.43 -13.76 -8.79
C LEU A 14 29.90 -14.79 -7.79
N ALA A 15 30.21 -14.66 -6.50
CA ALA A 15 29.53 -15.35 -5.39
C ALA A 15 30.13 -14.96 -4.02
N SER A 16 29.86 -13.74 -3.53
CA SER A 16 30.08 -13.40 -2.12
C SER A 16 29.21 -12.22 -1.64
N CYS A 17 27.90 -12.39 -1.77
CA CYS A 17 26.83 -11.69 -1.02
C CYS A 17 25.54 -12.49 -1.22
N GLY A 18 25.58 -13.76 -0.82
CA GLY A 18 24.43 -14.66 -0.88
C GLY A 18 23.63 -14.57 0.42
N GLN A 19 22.72 -13.61 0.51
CA GLN A 19 21.59 -13.68 1.45
C GLN A 19 20.31 -13.22 0.73
N ASN A 20 19.27 -14.05 0.84
CA ASN A 20 17.86 -13.78 0.55
C ASN A 20 17.38 -13.54 -0.90
N GLN A 21 18.16 -13.80 -1.95
CA GLN A 21 17.60 -13.84 -3.31
C GLN A 21 16.41 -14.82 -3.41
N ASP A 22 16.54 -16.02 -2.84
CA ASP A 22 15.49 -17.05 -2.85
C ASP A 22 14.25 -16.67 -2.02
N LYS A 23 14.40 -15.98 -0.88
CA LYS A 23 13.27 -15.50 -0.07
C LYS A 23 12.54 -14.33 -0.74
N VAL A 24 13.30 -13.42 -1.36
CA VAL A 24 12.76 -12.34 -2.18
C VAL A 24 11.98 -12.92 -3.36
N ASP A 25 12.48 -14.00 -3.98
CA ASP A 25 11.79 -14.68 -5.07
C ASP A 25 10.57 -15.51 -4.61
N GLN A 26 10.55 -16.01 -3.37
CA GLN A 26 9.37 -16.61 -2.75
C GLN A 26 8.26 -15.56 -2.49
N ALA A 27 8.59 -14.43 -1.87
CA ALA A 27 7.64 -13.33 -1.64
C ALA A 27 7.08 -12.77 -2.96
N LYS A 28 7.87 -12.73 -4.04
CA LYS A 28 7.38 -12.41 -5.39
C LYS A 28 6.37 -13.44 -5.92
N GLN A 29 6.56 -14.73 -5.65
CA GLN A 29 5.60 -15.77 -6.09
C GLN A 29 4.27 -15.70 -5.33
N GLU A 30 4.28 -15.32 -4.06
CA GLU A 30 3.05 -15.14 -3.26
C GLU A 30 2.26 -13.92 -3.76
N LEU A 31 2.92 -12.81 -4.11
CA LEU A 31 2.29 -11.65 -4.77
C LEU A 31 1.70 -11.98 -6.14
N LEU A 32 2.34 -12.85 -6.93
CA LEU A 32 1.81 -13.30 -8.22
C LEU A 32 0.56 -14.19 -8.09
N GLN A 33 0.36 -14.88 -6.95
CA GLN A 33 -0.78 -15.76 -6.73
C GLN A 33 -2.08 -15.02 -6.36
N GLN A 34 -1.99 -13.80 -5.80
CA GLN A 34 -3.17 -12.94 -5.58
C GLN A 34 -3.90 -12.58 -6.90
N GLY A 35 -3.26 -12.72 -8.07
CA GLY A 35 -3.89 -12.52 -9.38
C GLY A 35 -4.57 -13.74 -10.01
N GLN A 36 -4.52 -14.94 -9.39
CA GLN A 36 -5.06 -16.18 -10.01
C GLN A 36 -5.91 -17.08 -9.11
N ALA A 37 -6.00 -16.79 -7.80
CA ALA A 37 -6.74 -17.62 -6.85
C ALA A 37 -8.26 -17.34 -6.79
N ASP A 38 -8.93 -17.11 -7.94
CA ASP A 38 -10.41 -17.03 -7.99
C ASP A 38 -11.03 -17.61 -9.28
N GLN A 39 -10.40 -18.63 -9.87
CA GLN A 39 -11.05 -19.52 -10.84
C GLN A 39 -10.67 -20.99 -10.61
N THR A 40 -11.56 -21.74 -9.95
CA THR A 40 -11.72 -23.17 -10.24
C THR A 40 -13.19 -23.52 -10.15
N GLN A 41 -13.80 -23.78 -11.31
CA GLN A 41 -15.21 -24.14 -11.42
C GLN A 41 -15.49 -25.50 -10.77
N GLN A 42 -16.63 -25.61 -10.09
CA GLN A 42 -17.20 -26.90 -9.71
C GLN A 42 -17.54 -27.71 -10.97
N THR A 43 -16.89 -28.86 -11.16
CA THR A 43 -17.42 -29.92 -12.03
C THR A 43 -18.25 -30.86 -11.18
N VAL A 44 -19.55 -30.92 -11.44
CA VAL A 44 -20.48 -31.85 -10.79
C VAL A 44 -20.39 -33.21 -11.48
N GLU A 45 -19.98 -34.24 -10.76
CA GLU A 45 -20.35 -35.62 -11.08
C GLU A 45 -20.99 -36.32 -9.88
N ASN A 46 -22.23 -36.78 -10.09
CA ASN A 46 -22.94 -37.63 -9.13
C ASN A 46 -22.29 -39.01 -9.05
N THR A 47 -22.08 -39.54 -7.84
CA THR A 47 -22.26 -40.97 -7.59
C THR A 47 -22.80 -41.20 -6.18
N SER A 48 -23.79 -42.09 -6.08
CA SER A 48 -24.54 -42.45 -4.88
C SER A 48 -23.74 -43.27 -3.86
N GLY A 49 -24.01 -43.05 -2.57
CA GLY A 49 -23.64 -43.96 -1.48
C GLY A 49 -24.30 -43.58 -0.15
N GLU A 50 -25.22 -44.40 0.34
CA GLU A 50 -25.81 -44.27 1.68
C GLU A 50 -24.76 -44.55 2.78
N SER A 51 -24.81 -43.80 3.89
CA SER A 51 -24.66 -44.35 5.25
C SER A 51 -25.02 -43.31 6.32
N ASP A 52 -25.56 -43.79 7.44
CA ASP A 52 -26.23 -43.04 8.49
C ASP A 52 -25.33 -42.31 9.51
N ILE A 53 -25.88 -41.20 10.03
CA ILE A 53 -25.85 -40.72 11.43
C ILE A 53 -24.47 -40.55 12.12
N SER A 54 -24.12 -39.29 12.39
CA SER A 54 -24.00 -38.80 13.79
C SER A 54 -24.00 -37.27 13.87
N GLU A 55 -24.54 -36.74 14.97
CA GLU A 55 -24.73 -35.31 15.21
C GLU A 55 -23.46 -34.61 15.71
N GLN A 56 -23.56 -33.27 15.77
CA GLN A 56 -22.82 -32.37 16.66
C GLN A 56 -21.45 -31.87 16.18
N GLY A 57 -21.50 -30.68 15.58
CA GLY A 57 -20.35 -29.89 15.11
C GLY A 57 -20.86 -28.53 14.61
N ASP A 58 -21.47 -27.76 15.51
CA ASP A 58 -22.04 -26.42 15.23
C ASP A 58 -20.91 -25.45 14.85
N ASN A 59 -20.62 -25.38 13.55
CA ASN A 59 -19.61 -24.50 12.99
C ASN A 59 -20.23 -23.11 12.78
N THR A 60 -20.38 -22.39 13.88
CA THR A 60 -20.81 -20.99 13.87
C THR A 60 -19.70 -20.16 13.22
N ASN A 61 -19.90 -19.80 11.94
CA ASN A 61 -19.12 -18.75 11.29
C ASN A 61 -19.18 -17.50 12.18
N GLN A 62 -18.03 -17.04 12.68
CA GLN A 62 -17.94 -15.74 13.32
C GLN A 62 -18.10 -14.66 12.24
N ASN A 63 -19.31 -14.11 12.13
CA ASN A 63 -19.52 -12.83 11.46
C ASN A 63 -18.77 -11.75 12.24
N ASP A 64 -17.76 -11.12 11.64
CA ASP A 64 -17.14 -9.91 12.17
C ASP A 64 -18.17 -8.77 12.12
N SER A 65 -18.70 -8.40 13.29
CA SER A 65 -19.95 -7.64 13.40
C SER A 65 -19.79 -6.11 13.31
N TYR A 66 -18.90 -5.63 12.45
CA TYR A 66 -18.63 -4.19 12.28
C TYR A 66 -19.18 -3.60 10.99
N VAL A 67 -19.66 -4.43 10.05
CA VAL A 67 -20.19 -4.00 8.75
C VAL A 67 -21.61 -4.51 8.57
N GLU A 68 -22.53 -3.60 8.26
CA GLU A 68 -23.86 -3.92 7.77
C GLU A 68 -24.03 -3.40 6.34
N VAL A 69 -24.55 -4.23 5.44
CA VAL A 69 -24.90 -3.84 4.07
C VAL A 69 -26.41 -4.03 3.90
N ARG A 70 -27.09 -2.98 3.46
CA ARG A 70 -28.56 -2.94 3.36
C ARG A 70 -29.00 -2.36 2.03
N ASP A 71 -29.80 -3.13 1.30
CA ASP A 71 -30.52 -2.63 0.14
C ASP A 71 -31.61 -1.63 0.58
N VAL A 72 -31.56 -0.43 0.01
CA VAL A 72 -32.49 0.67 0.31
C VAL A 72 -33.59 0.80 -0.76
N SER A 73 -33.33 0.29 -1.97
CA SER A 73 -34.25 0.29 -3.10
C SER A 73 -34.72 -1.13 -3.44
N ASP A 74 -35.96 -1.26 -3.93
CA ASP A 74 -36.54 -2.54 -4.39
C ASP A 74 -35.83 -3.10 -5.64
N ILE A 75 -35.20 -2.23 -6.42
CA ILE A 75 -34.36 -2.57 -7.59
C ILE A 75 -32.91 -2.30 -7.20
N GLN A 76 -32.01 -3.23 -7.54
CA GLN A 76 -30.57 -3.12 -7.30
C GLN A 76 -29.79 -3.27 -8.60
N TYR A 77 -28.92 -2.29 -8.88
CA TYR A 77 -27.98 -2.30 -10.00
C TYR A 77 -26.54 -2.60 -9.59
N ILE A 78 -26.29 -2.76 -8.28
CA ILE A 78 -24.99 -3.12 -7.72
C ILE A 78 -25.15 -4.17 -6.61
N SER A 79 -24.09 -4.90 -6.33
CA SER A 79 -23.93 -5.70 -5.11
C SER A 79 -22.59 -5.39 -4.47
N VAL A 80 -22.59 -4.98 -3.20
CA VAL A 80 -21.36 -4.75 -2.41
C VAL A 80 -20.74 -6.11 -2.05
N ASN A 81 -19.43 -6.25 -2.17
CA ASN A 81 -18.69 -7.45 -1.76
C ASN A 81 -18.56 -7.51 -0.22
N THR A 82 -18.15 -8.65 0.33
CA THR A 82 -17.76 -8.73 1.75
C THR A 82 -16.64 -7.74 2.04
N ILE A 83 -16.83 -6.87 3.04
CA ILE A 83 -15.85 -5.85 3.45
C ILE A 83 -15.08 -6.40 4.65
N ASN A 84 -13.75 -6.48 4.55
CA ASN A 84 -12.90 -6.88 5.66
C ASN A 84 -12.66 -5.68 6.61
N SER A 85 -13.47 -5.57 7.67
CA SER A 85 -13.31 -4.50 8.65
C SER A 85 -11.98 -4.51 9.42
N GLN A 86 -11.24 -5.63 9.43
CA GLN A 86 -9.92 -5.68 10.07
C GLN A 86 -8.86 -4.88 9.29
N GLU A 87 -9.11 -4.56 8.03
CA GLU A 87 -8.26 -3.67 7.21
C GLU A 87 -8.48 -2.18 7.54
N SER A 88 -9.50 -1.83 8.34
CA SER A 88 -9.80 -0.42 8.68
C SER A 88 -8.89 0.19 9.77
N ILE A 89 -7.91 -0.57 10.25
CA ILE A 89 -7.06 -0.18 11.39
C ILE A 89 -6.14 1.00 11.03
N ASP A 90 -5.75 1.15 9.77
CA ASP A 90 -4.82 2.21 9.33
C ASP A 90 -5.51 3.51 8.86
N GLY A 91 -6.81 3.66 9.16
CA GLY A 91 -7.59 4.85 8.80
C GLY A 91 -7.88 4.97 7.29
N GLU A 92 -7.81 3.85 6.57
CA GLU A 92 -8.28 3.69 5.19
C GLU A 92 -9.12 2.40 5.08
N LEU A 93 -10.09 2.38 4.17
CA LEU A 93 -10.96 1.22 3.94
C LEU A 93 -11.46 1.22 2.49
N GLN A 94 -11.46 0.04 1.86
CA GLN A 94 -12.00 -0.16 0.52
C GLN A 94 -13.42 -0.73 0.55
N ILE A 95 -14.37 -0.04 -0.09
CA ILE A 95 -15.71 -0.56 -0.37
C ILE A 95 -15.74 -0.96 -1.85
N THR A 96 -15.83 -2.25 -2.13
CA THR A 96 -15.90 -2.79 -3.50
C THR A 96 -17.23 -3.45 -3.78
N GLY A 97 -17.57 -3.57 -5.05
CA GLY A 97 -18.74 -4.33 -5.48
C GLY A 97 -18.76 -4.62 -6.96
N LYS A 98 -19.82 -5.28 -7.39
CA LYS A 98 -20.12 -5.63 -8.80
C LYS A 98 -21.31 -4.82 -9.28
N THR A 99 -21.36 -4.55 -10.59
CA THR A 99 -22.58 -4.06 -11.25
C THR A 99 -23.44 -5.26 -11.68
N LEU A 100 -24.76 -5.08 -11.62
CA LEU A 100 -25.75 -6.11 -11.95
C LEU A 100 -26.48 -5.81 -13.27
N ASP A 101 -26.41 -4.56 -13.74
CA ASP A 101 -27.08 -4.06 -14.94
C ASP A 101 -26.28 -2.87 -15.55
N ASP A 102 -26.87 -2.14 -16.49
CA ASP A 102 -26.27 -1.05 -17.29
C ASP A 102 -25.93 0.26 -16.54
N VAL A 103 -25.23 0.16 -15.41
CA VAL A 103 -24.81 1.30 -14.59
C VAL A 103 -23.93 2.27 -15.39
N THR A 104 -24.36 3.53 -15.46
CA THR A 104 -23.66 4.66 -16.10
C THR A 104 -22.88 5.52 -15.12
N THR A 105 -23.27 5.55 -13.85
CA THR A 105 -22.65 6.39 -12.82
C THR A 105 -22.90 5.82 -11.43
N ILE A 106 -21.87 5.82 -10.59
CA ILE A 106 -21.96 5.50 -9.15
C ILE A 106 -21.54 6.74 -8.35
N SER A 107 -22.35 7.07 -7.34
CA SER A 107 -22.08 8.15 -6.39
C SER A 107 -22.22 7.64 -4.96
N VAL A 108 -21.36 8.11 -4.07
CA VAL A 108 -21.30 7.72 -2.66
C VAL A 108 -21.51 8.97 -1.82
N ARG A 109 -22.45 8.91 -0.89
CA ARG A 109 -22.63 9.94 0.15
C ARG A 109 -22.14 9.40 1.49
N PHE A 110 -21.18 10.07 2.09
CA PHE A 110 -20.66 9.76 3.43
C PHE A 110 -21.37 10.61 4.51
N SER A 111 -21.64 10.00 5.66
CA SER A 111 -21.98 10.70 6.90
C SER A 111 -21.57 9.90 8.13
N ASN A 112 -21.16 10.61 9.19
CA ASN A 112 -20.92 10.05 10.52
C ASN A 112 -21.40 11.10 11.54
N GLU A 113 -22.37 10.76 12.39
CA GLU A 113 -22.96 11.70 13.37
C GLU A 113 -22.13 11.84 14.66
N GLU A 114 -21.15 10.96 14.87
CA GLU A 114 -20.24 11.00 16.02
C GLU A 114 -18.95 11.79 15.77
N SER A 115 -18.70 12.19 14.51
CA SER A 115 -17.49 12.89 14.07
C SER A 115 -17.77 14.35 13.67
N ASP A 116 -16.73 15.19 13.74
CA ASP A 116 -16.74 16.57 13.19
C ASP A 116 -16.53 16.59 11.65
N TYR A 117 -16.47 15.42 11.00
CA TYR A 117 -16.26 15.32 9.56
C TYR A 117 -17.52 15.75 8.76
N PRO A 118 -17.36 16.48 7.65
CA PRO A 118 -18.48 16.95 6.86
C PRO A 118 -19.18 15.80 6.14
N VAL A 119 -20.51 15.92 5.96
CA VAL A 119 -21.26 15.08 5.02
C VAL A 119 -20.74 15.33 3.61
N ASP A 120 -20.12 14.33 2.99
CA ASP A 120 -19.53 14.42 1.66
C ASP A 120 -20.37 13.69 0.60
N ASN A 121 -20.28 14.12 -0.66
CA ASN A 121 -20.96 13.50 -1.80
C ASN A 121 -19.99 13.40 -2.98
N TYR A 122 -19.52 12.19 -3.27
CA TYR A 122 -18.50 11.92 -4.27
C TYR A 122 -19.01 11.02 -5.39
N THR A 123 -18.82 11.42 -6.64
CA THR A 123 -19.07 10.57 -7.81
C THR A 123 -17.78 9.84 -8.19
N LEU A 124 -17.82 8.52 -8.34
CA LEU A 124 -16.63 7.70 -8.65
C LEU A 124 -16.08 8.06 -10.03
N GLN A 125 -15.04 8.90 -10.10
CA GLN A 125 -14.46 9.36 -11.38
C GLN A 125 -13.75 8.24 -12.17
N THR A 126 -13.33 7.18 -11.46
CA THR A 126 -12.67 6.01 -12.04
C THR A 126 -13.64 5.02 -12.67
N PHE A 127 -14.92 5.03 -12.25
CA PHE A 127 -15.96 4.15 -12.76
C PHE A 127 -16.49 4.67 -14.11
N LYS A 128 -16.51 3.80 -15.12
CA LYS A 128 -16.99 4.08 -16.47
C LYS A 128 -18.24 3.25 -16.76
N SER A 129 -19.11 3.79 -17.61
CA SER A 129 -20.34 3.11 -18.02
C SER A 129 -20.03 1.73 -18.63
N GLY A 130 -20.58 0.68 -18.04
CA GLY A 130 -20.33 -0.71 -18.45
C GLY A 130 -19.19 -1.42 -17.72
N ASP A 131 -18.50 -0.77 -16.76
CA ASP A 131 -17.58 -1.46 -15.87
C ASP A 131 -18.34 -2.50 -15.01
N SER A 132 -17.76 -3.69 -14.85
CA SER A 132 -18.36 -4.81 -14.10
C SER A 132 -18.18 -4.71 -12.58
N THR A 133 -17.33 -3.80 -12.11
CA THR A 133 -16.98 -3.62 -10.71
C THR A 133 -16.82 -2.14 -10.36
N PHE A 134 -16.84 -1.83 -9.07
CA PHE A 134 -16.48 -0.51 -8.56
C PHE A 134 -15.62 -0.62 -7.30
N LEU A 135 -14.91 0.47 -7.00
CA LEU A 135 -14.09 0.67 -5.81
C LEU A 135 -14.31 2.09 -5.29
N TYR A 136 -14.54 2.21 -3.98
CA TYR A 136 -14.54 3.47 -3.25
C TYR A 136 -13.58 3.37 -2.06
N ASN A 137 -12.66 4.32 -1.96
CA ASN A 137 -11.68 4.39 -0.88
C ASN A 137 -12.15 5.40 0.17
N ALA A 138 -12.60 4.90 1.31
CA ALA A 138 -12.86 5.70 2.50
C ALA A 138 -11.52 5.94 3.24
N SER A 139 -11.29 7.15 3.75
CA SER A 139 -10.06 7.50 4.47
C SER A 139 -10.27 8.63 5.47
N SER A 140 -9.63 8.51 6.64
CA SER A 140 -9.57 9.57 7.64
C SER A 140 -8.78 10.78 7.14
N LYS A 141 -7.77 10.59 6.27
CA LYS A 141 -7.01 11.68 5.63
C LYS A 141 -7.94 12.56 4.75
N SER A 142 -8.84 11.92 4.02
CA SER A 142 -9.88 12.56 3.20
C SER A 142 -11.12 12.98 3.99
N LYS A 143 -11.14 12.75 5.32
CA LYS A 143 -12.26 13.02 6.23
C LYS A 143 -13.57 12.31 5.87
N VAL A 144 -13.48 11.06 5.41
CA VAL A 144 -14.63 10.20 5.06
C VAL A 144 -14.56 8.81 5.70
N LEU A 145 -13.85 8.69 6.84
CA LEU A 145 -13.78 7.51 7.70
C LEU A 145 -13.27 7.94 9.09
N ASP A 146 -14.02 7.71 10.16
CA ASP A 146 -13.62 8.03 11.54
C ASP A 146 -14.13 6.95 12.52
N TYR A 147 -13.91 7.11 13.83
CA TYR A 147 -14.58 6.28 14.84
C TYR A 147 -16.12 6.43 14.80
N GLY A 148 -16.83 5.49 15.42
CA GLY A 148 -18.29 5.49 15.51
C GLY A 148 -18.95 4.95 14.23
N GLU A 149 -20.21 5.32 14.02
CA GLU A 149 -21.01 4.86 12.88
C GLU A 149 -20.71 5.67 11.61
N ASN A 150 -20.03 5.03 10.64
CA ASN A 150 -19.79 5.58 9.31
C ASN A 150 -20.81 5.02 8.33
N VAL A 151 -21.61 5.89 7.72
CA VAL A 151 -22.67 5.51 6.77
C VAL A 151 -22.30 5.97 5.37
N TYR A 152 -22.27 5.02 4.44
CA TYR A 152 -22.02 5.24 3.01
C TYR A 152 -23.26 4.86 2.20
N LEU A 153 -24.00 5.85 1.72
CA LEU A 153 -25.13 5.63 0.82
C LEU A 153 -24.63 5.62 -0.63
N ILE A 154 -24.49 4.43 -1.20
CA ILE A 154 -24.06 4.21 -2.58
C ILE A 154 -25.30 4.26 -3.48
N THR A 155 -25.30 5.16 -4.45
CA THR A 155 -26.37 5.33 -5.45
C THR A 155 -25.81 5.04 -6.83
N ALA A 156 -26.30 3.97 -7.46
CA ALA A 156 -26.00 3.60 -8.84
C ALA A 156 -27.13 4.08 -9.75
N THR A 157 -26.78 4.64 -10.91
CA THR A 157 -27.72 5.14 -11.93
C THR A 157 -27.57 4.33 -13.21
N SER A 158 -28.68 3.80 -13.74
CA SER A 158 -28.76 3.02 -14.99
C SER A 158 -28.60 3.88 -16.24
N SER A 159 -28.64 3.30 -17.44
CA SER A 159 -28.71 4.08 -18.69
C SER A 159 -30.08 4.73 -18.92
N THR A 160 -31.14 4.19 -18.31
CA THR A 160 -32.50 4.77 -18.32
C THR A 160 -32.63 5.98 -17.39
N GLY A 161 -31.64 6.22 -16.51
CA GLY A 161 -31.67 7.28 -15.48
C GLY A 161 -32.41 6.87 -14.20
N GLU A 162 -32.85 5.63 -14.10
CA GLU A 162 -33.35 5.02 -12.87
C GLU A 162 -32.19 4.81 -11.87
N LYS A 163 -32.53 4.69 -10.58
CA LYS A 163 -31.54 4.65 -9.51
C LYS A 163 -31.82 3.51 -8.54
N SER A 164 -30.77 2.81 -8.15
CA SER A 164 -30.76 1.92 -6.99
C SER A 164 -29.89 2.51 -5.89
N GLN A 165 -30.20 2.16 -4.64
CA GLN A 165 -29.44 2.57 -3.47
C GLN A 165 -29.12 1.39 -2.56
N THR A 166 -27.86 1.33 -2.14
CA THR A 166 -27.32 0.40 -1.14
C THR A 166 -26.64 1.22 -0.05
N GLU A 167 -26.95 0.93 1.20
CA GLU A 167 -26.36 1.54 2.38
C GLU A 167 -25.32 0.59 2.96
N VAL A 168 -24.13 1.12 3.24
CA VAL A 168 -23.06 0.39 3.94
C VAL A 168 -22.78 1.15 5.23
N THR A 169 -23.02 0.49 6.36
CA THR A 169 -22.81 1.04 7.70
C THR A 169 -21.62 0.33 8.34
N ILE A 170 -20.65 1.11 8.83
CA ILE A 170 -19.39 0.59 9.35
C ILE A 170 -19.11 1.23 10.71
N ASN A 171 -19.23 0.42 11.75
CA ASN A 171 -19.05 0.85 13.13
C ASN A 171 -17.60 0.61 13.56
N ILE A 172 -16.84 1.70 13.77
CA ILE A 172 -15.44 1.63 14.20
C ILE A 172 -15.37 1.95 15.71
N PRO A 173 -15.10 0.95 16.58
CA PRO A 173 -14.94 1.18 18.01
C PRO A 173 -13.89 2.25 18.33
N LYS A 174 -14.25 3.24 19.15
CA LYS A 174 -13.31 4.25 19.68
C LYS A 174 -12.06 3.62 20.31
N THR A 175 -12.18 2.43 20.89
CA THR A 175 -11.06 1.68 21.49
C THR A 175 -10.03 1.16 20.48
N LEU A 176 -10.40 0.89 19.22
CA LEU A 176 -9.44 0.59 18.16
C LEU A 176 -8.65 1.85 17.79
N THR A 177 -9.34 2.98 17.64
CA THR A 177 -8.72 4.29 17.39
C THR A 177 -7.87 4.79 18.58
N GLU A 178 -8.27 4.48 19.81
CA GLU A 178 -7.52 4.81 21.03
C GLU A 178 -6.28 3.93 21.19
N ASN A 179 -6.30 2.65 20.81
CA ASN A 179 -5.08 1.83 20.81
C ASN A 179 -4.03 2.35 19.81
N ILE A 180 -4.45 2.93 18.69
CA ILE A 180 -3.55 3.61 17.73
C ILE A 180 -3.02 4.91 18.36
N LYS A 181 -3.90 5.77 18.88
CA LYS A 181 -3.47 7.00 19.58
C LYS A 181 -2.64 6.72 20.85
N GLN A 182 -2.75 5.54 21.45
CA GLN A 182 -2.03 5.15 22.65
C GLN A 182 -0.73 4.39 22.34
N SER A 183 -0.61 3.69 21.20
CA SER A 183 0.69 3.27 20.68
C SER A 183 1.50 4.48 20.22
N GLU A 184 0.88 5.42 19.49
CA GLU A 184 1.44 6.73 19.16
C GLU A 184 1.84 7.51 20.43
N SER A 185 0.98 7.60 21.44
CA SER A 185 1.24 8.36 22.67
C SER A 185 2.24 7.71 23.63
N GLN A 186 2.33 6.36 23.67
CA GLN A 186 3.36 5.67 24.45
C GLN A 186 4.73 5.65 23.76
N LEU A 187 4.78 5.80 22.43
CA LEU A 187 6.02 6.07 21.69
C LEU A 187 6.36 7.57 21.64
N ALA A 188 5.38 8.47 21.76
CA ALA A 188 5.57 9.92 21.86
C ALA A 188 6.29 10.37 23.15
N GLY A 189 6.55 9.48 24.10
CA GLY A 189 7.49 9.71 25.20
C GLY A 189 8.92 10.04 24.74
N SER A 190 9.24 9.83 23.46
CA SER A 190 10.54 10.18 22.84
C SER A 190 10.42 10.90 21.49
N SER A 191 9.26 11.48 21.15
CA SER A 191 9.13 12.27 19.91
C SER A 191 9.82 13.63 20.07
N GLN A 192 11.13 13.66 19.77
CA GLN A 192 11.86 14.92 19.62
C GLN A 192 11.32 15.68 18.40
N GLU A 193 10.91 16.93 18.62
CA GLU A 193 10.53 17.88 17.57
C GLU A 193 11.54 17.87 16.41
N LEU A 194 11.08 18.04 15.17
CA LEU A 194 11.96 18.12 14.01
C LEU A 194 12.74 19.45 14.03
N VAL A 195 13.95 19.42 14.59
CA VAL A 195 14.91 20.54 14.57
C VAL A 195 15.75 20.46 13.29
N VAL A 196 15.23 21.07 12.22
CA VAL A 196 15.85 21.06 10.88
C VAL A 196 17.27 21.66 10.87
N GLY A 197 17.61 22.52 11.85
CA GLY A 197 18.94 23.13 11.99
C GLY A 197 20.06 22.19 12.47
N ASP A 198 19.71 21.01 13.01
CA ASP A 198 20.69 20.01 13.48
C ASP A 198 21.01 18.97 12.40
N LEU A 199 20.30 18.98 11.26
CA LEU A 199 20.52 18.07 10.13
C LEU A 199 21.79 18.44 9.35
N PRO A 200 22.48 17.47 8.74
CA PRO A 200 23.76 17.70 8.07
C PRO A 200 23.62 18.64 6.87
N THR A 201 24.63 19.50 6.65
CA THR A 201 24.69 20.49 5.56
C THR A 201 25.94 20.25 4.70
N SER A 202 25.85 20.34 3.37
CA SER A 202 27.04 20.25 2.51
C SER A 202 26.86 20.93 1.17
N SER A 203 27.96 21.18 0.45
CA SER A 203 27.88 21.69 -0.94
C SER A 203 27.29 20.69 -1.95
N ARG A 204 27.08 19.42 -1.58
CA ARG A 204 26.54 18.37 -2.48
C ARG A 204 25.01 18.31 -2.46
N TYR A 205 24.42 18.44 -1.27
CA TYR A 205 22.97 18.37 -1.04
C TYR A 205 22.35 19.70 -0.59
N GLY A 206 23.19 20.66 -0.18
CA GLY A 206 22.80 21.99 0.27
C GLY A 206 22.34 22.03 1.73
N GLU A 207 21.56 23.06 2.03
CA GLU A 207 20.86 23.23 3.30
C GLU A 207 19.55 22.45 3.31
N PRO A 208 19.14 21.90 4.48
CA PRO A 208 17.82 21.31 4.69
C PRO A 208 16.72 22.38 4.74
N ILE A 209 15.52 22.06 4.24
CA ILE A 209 14.37 22.95 4.15
C ILE A 209 13.15 22.26 4.77
N LYS A 210 12.52 22.88 5.78
CA LYS A 210 11.24 22.39 6.34
C LYS A 210 10.12 22.55 5.31
N VAL A 211 9.36 21.48 5.02
CA VAL A 211 8.23 21.49 4.07
C VAL A 211 6.90 21.09 4.71
N GLY A 212 6.93 20.48 5.90
CA GLY A 212 5.75 20.20 6.74
C GLY A 212 6.12 20.24 8.22
N GLU A 213 5.18 19.96 9.12
CA GLU A 213 5.45 20.00 10.58
C GLU A 213 6.53 18.99 10.98
N SER A 214 6.45 17.78 10.41
CA SER A 214 7.37 16.66 10.58
C SER A 214 8.20 16.34 9.33
N SER A 215 8.15 17.13 8.25
CA SER A 215 8.85 16.82 6.99
C SER A 215 9.78 17.92 6.48
N PHE A 216 10.85 17.48 5.80
CA PHE A 216 11.88 18.33 5.21
C PHE A 216 12.37 17.79 3.85
N THR A 217 13.08 18.65 3.12
CA THR A 217 13.78 18.35 1.86
C THR A 217 15.16 19.00 1.88
N TYR A 218 15.91 18.94 0.78
CA TYR A 218 17.25 19.53 0.65
C TYR A 218 17.35 20.43 -0.58
N SER A 219 17.90 21.63 -0.39
CA SER A 219 17.94 22.69 -1.41
C SER A 219 18.59 22.34 -2.75
N GLN A 220 19.49 21.33 -2.81
CA GLN A 220 20.09 20.84 -4.07
C GLN A 220 19.51 19.50 -4.56
N ILE A 221 18.64 18.83 -3.79
CA ILE A 221 18.03 17.55 -4.16
C ILE A 221 16.55 17.78 -4.47
N LYS A 222 16.23 17.83 -5.76
CA LYS A 222 14.83 17.84 -6.22
C LYS A 222 14.17 16.50 -5.93
N SER A 223 12.87 16.53 -5.63
CA SER A 223 12.02 15.35 -5.46
C SER A 223 12.46 14.35 -4.36
N LEU A 224 13.24 14.83 -3.39
CA LEU A 224 13.43 14.17 -2.10
C LEU A 224 12.44 14.77 -1.09
N GLU A 225 11.67 13.93 -0.40
CA GLU A 225 10.98 14.29 0.83
C GLU A 225 11.43 13.34 1.94
N VAL A 226 11.68 13.87 3.14
CA VAL A 226 11.97 13.07 4.34
C VAL A 226 10.99 13.44 5.43
N LYS A 227 10.32 12.43 5.99
CA LYS A 227 9.32 12.54 7.05
C LYS A 227 9.89 11.97 8.34
N LYS A 228 9.74 12.69 9.44
CA LYS A 228 9.97 12.17 10.78
C LYS A 228 8.70 11.49 11.26
N GLU A 229 8.75 10.18 11.45
CA GLU A 229 7.61 9.38 11.88
C GLU A 229 8.08 8.16 12.69
N VAL A 230 7.16 7.58 13.47
CA VAL A 230 7.44 6.39 14.27
C VAL A 230 7.41 5.18 13.34
N LEU A 231 8.57 4.56 13.13
CA LEU A 231 8.75 3.47 12.19
C LEU A 231 9.10 2.18 12.95
N PRO A 232 8.52 1.02 12.60
CA PRO A 232 9.00 -0.25 13.10
C PRO A 232 10.41 -0.52 12.57
N THR A 233 11.18 -1.36 13.26
CA THR A 233 12.41 -1.90 12.69
C THR A 233 12.06 -2.88 11.57
N VAL A 234 12.47 -2.56 10.34
CA VAL A 234 12.21 -3.35 9.14
C VAL A 234 13.50 -4.03 8.71
N SER A 235 13.42 -5.27 8.23
CA SER A 235 14.54 -5.97 7.60
C SER A 235 14.22 -6.21 6.13
N CYS A 236 15.21 -6.56 5.31
CA CYS A 236 14.92 -7.01 3.93
C CYS A 236 14.07 -8.29 3.86
N GLU A 237 13.88 -9.03 4.97
CA GLU A 237 12.94 -10.15 5.05
C GLU A 237 11.51 -9.69 5.36
N THR A 238 11.35 -8.70 6.25
CA THR A 238 10.04 -8.18 6.68
C THR A 238 9.55 -6.97 5.88
N LEU A 239 10.36 -6.46 4.95
CA LEU A 239 10.01 -5.33 4.08
C LEU A 239 8.75 -5.59 3.25
N GLY A 240 8.50 -6.84 2.87
CA GLY A 240 7.28 -7.21 2.14
C GLY A 240 6.02 -6.89 2.92
N ASP A 241 5.99 -7.20 4.21
CA ASP A 241 4.83 -6.99 5.09
C ASP A 241 4.71 -5.53 5.51
N PHE A 242 5.82 -4.88 5.87
CA PHE A 242 5.85 -3.42 6.10
C PHE A 242 5.27 -2.64 4.90
N LEU A 243 5.57 -3.05 3.66
CA LEU A 243 5.02 -2.37 2.49
C LEU A 243 3.53 -2.68 2.25
N LYS A 244 3.01 -3.85 2.68
CA LYS A 244 1.56 -4.12 2.62
C LYS A 244 0.79 -3.18 3.55
N GLU A 245 1.34 -2.92 4.73
CA GLU A 245 0.79 -1.98 5.72
C GLU A 245 0.97 -0.52 5.27
N LYS A 246 2.13 -0.17 4.69
CA LYS A 246 2.49 1.22 4.36
C LYS A 246 1.90 1.74 3.03
N MET A 247 1.64 0.87 2.05
CA MET A 247 1.32 1.26 0.66
C MET A 247 -0.14 0.97 0.32
N ASN A 248 -0.92 2.02 0.05
CA ASN A 248 -2.34 1.92 -0.32
C ASN A 248 -2.60 1.82 -1.84
N THR A 249 -1.59 1.43 -2.61
CA THR A 249 -1.65 1.30 -4.07
C THR A 249 -0.83 0.09 -4.52
N TRP A 250 -1.02 -0.36 -5.76
CA TRP A 250 -0.19 -1.40 -6.37
C TRP A 250 1.28 -0.95 -6.44
N TYR A 251 2.17 -1.75 -5.86
CA TYR A 251 3.61 -1.53 -5.88
C TYR A 251 4.37 -2.81 -6.23
N TYR A 252 5.62 -2.64 -6.65
CA TYR A 252 6.56 -3.73 -6.82
C TYR A 252 7.97 -3.23 -6.46
N TRP A 253 8.69 -3.96 -5.62
CA TRP A 253 10.05 -3.61 -5.17
C TRP A 253 11.07 -4.65 -5.66
N ASN A 254 12.31 -4.23 -5.93
CA ASN A 254 13.33 -5.07 -6.59
C ASN A 254 14.65 -5.21 -5.83
N THR A 255 14.90 -4.33 -4.87
CA THR A 255 16.19 -4.20 -4.17
C THR A 255 15.92 -3.88 -2.72
N CYS A 256 16.72 -4.43 -1.80
CA CYS A 256 16.79 -3.97 -0.42
C CYS A 256 18.25 -4.08 0.03
N ARG A 257 18.75 -3.06 0.70
CA ARG A 257 20.16 -2.94 1.15
C ARG A 257 20.23 -2.05 2.38
N ASP A 258 21.18 -2.31 3.25
CA ASP A 258 21.43 -1.41 4.37
C ASP A 258 21.98 -0.04 3.88
N ILE A 259 21.61 1.01 4.59
CA ILE A 259 22.26 2.31 4.57
C ILE A 259 23.50 2.18 5.47
N VAL A 260 23.27 1.82 6.73
CA VAL A 260 24.25 1.37 7.73
C VAL A 260 23.68 0.09 8.34
N GLU A 261 24.54 -0.91 8.55
CA GLU A 261 24.19 -2.24 9.08
C GLU A 261 23.34 -2.12 10.35
N ASP A 262 22.19 -2.79 10.37
CA ASP A 262 21.16 -2.77 11.43
C ASP A 262 20.56 -1.40 11.84
N GLU A 263 21.04 -0.27 11.31
CA GLU A 263 20.55 1.08 11.68
C GLU A 263 19.55 1.68 10.68
N GLY A 264 19.54 1.22 9.42
CA GLY A 264 18.57 1.66 8.42
C GLY A 264 18.70 0.98 7.06
N ILE A 265 17.60 0.86 6.31
CA ILE A 265 17.54 0.21 5.00
C ILE A 265 17.13 1.17 3.89
N ARG A 266 17.48 0.82 2.65
CA ARG A 266 17.01 1.46 1.42
C ARG A 266 16.59 0.43 0.39
N PHE A 267 15.59 0.78 -0.41
CA PHE A 267 15.03 -0.06 -1.45
C PHE A 267 14.51 0.80 -2.61
N ASN A 268 14.53 0.27 -3.83
CA ASN A 268 13.78 0.90 -4.93
C ASN A 268 12.44 0.18 -5.10
N LEU A 269 11.39 0.95 -5.35
CA LEU A 269 10.07 0.46 -5.70
C LEU A 269 9.49 1.27 -6.86
N ILE A 270 8.62 0.63 -7.62
CA ILE A 270 7.65 1.30 -8.49
C ILE A 270 6.27 1.17 -7.84
N ARG A 271 5.46 2.22 -7.90
CA ARG A 271 4.06 2.23 -7.47
C ARG A 271 3.19 2.84 -8.57
N LEU A 272 1.93 2.41 -8.66
CA LEU A 272 0.93 3.01 -9.54
C LEU A 272 0.26 4.19 -8.82
N ASP A 273 -0.09 5.23 -9.57
CA ASP A 273 -0.73 6.45 -9.07
C ASP A 273 -1.74 6.94 -10.13
N GLY A 274 -2.94 6.35 -10.11
CA GLY A 274 -3.89 6.47 -11.22
C GLY A 274 -3.37 5.81 -12.50
N ASP A 275 -3.39 6.55 -13.61
CA ASP A 275 -2.83 6.12 -14.90
C ASP A 275 -1.29 6.25 -14.97
N ALA A 276 -0.68 6.86 -13.96
CA ALA A 276 0.77 7.05 -13.86
C ALA A 276 1.45 5.94 -13.04
N TYR A 277 2.76 5.82 -13.20
CA TYR A 277 3.64 5.14 -12.26
C TYR A 277 4.68 6.11 -11.71
N ILE A 278 5.12 5.84 -10.49
CA ILE A 278 6.20 6.54 -9.80
C ILE A 278 7.23 5.50 -9.39
N TYR A 279 8.47 5.66 -9.87
CA TYR A 279 9.62 4.88 -9.46
C TYR A 279 10.48 5.71 -8.52
N GLU A 280 10.67 5.21 -7.31
CA GLU A 280 11.27 5.93 -6.20
C GLU A 280 12.30 5.05 -5.47
N ARG A 281 13.30 5.69 -4.87
CA ARG A 281 14.14 5.07 -3.85
C ARG A 281 13.66 5.53 -2.48
N THR A 282 13.34 4.55 -1.66
CA THR A 282 12.87 4.74 -0.29
C THR A 282 13.99 4.41 0.68
N TYR A 283 14.02 5.13 1.79
CA TYR A 283 15.00 5.04 2.88
C TYR A 283 14.25 4.98 4.21
N ILE A 284 14.65 4.09 5.11
CA ILE A 284 14.13 3.97 6.46
C ILE A 284 15.31 4.04 7.42
N ASP A 285 15.32 5.04 8.30
CA ASP A 285 16.26 5.24 9.39
C ASP A 285 15.57 4.84 10.71
N PHE A 286 15.98 3.70 11.28
CA PHE A 286 15.40 3.16 12.52
C PHE A 286 15.90 3.90 13.77
N LYS A 287 17.10 4.50 13.69
CA LYS A 287 17.75 5.18 14.81
C LYS A 287 17.08 6.52 15.10
N ASN A 288 16.74 7.29 14.06
CA ASN A 288 16.20 8.64 14.18
C ASN A 288 14.71 8.76 13.80
N GLY A 289 14.11 7.71 13.24
CA GLY A 289 12.71 7.68 12.81
C GLY A 289 12.46 8.52 11.57
N TYR A 290 13.28 8.34 10.53
CA TYR A 290 13.10 9.04 9.24
C TYR A 290 12.68 8.08 8.12
N TYR A 291 11.61 8.44 7.41
CA TYR A 291 11.16 7.82 6.17
C TYR A 291 11.44 8.80 5.02
N GLY A 292 12.40 8.45 4.16
CA GLY A 292 12.79 9.25 3.00
C GLY A 292 12.30 8.65 1.69
N THR A 293 11.65 9.46 0.85
CA THR A 293 11.27 9.08 -0.52
C THR A 293 11.98 9.99 -1.53
N TYR A 294 12.70 9.37 -2.48
CA TYR A 294 13.37 10.07 -3.57
C TYR A 294 12.83 9.60 -4.90
N GLU A 295 11.99 10.42 -5.54
CA GLU A 295 11.44 10.13 -6.88
C GLU A 295 12.53 10.16 -7.94
N LEU A 296 12.65 9.06 -8.68
CA LEU A 296 13.63 8.85 -9.74
C LEU A 296 13.03 9.04 -11.13
N GLU A 297 11.80 8.55 -11.33
CA GLU A 297 11.07 8.65 -12.59
C GLU A 297 9.56 8.61 -12.35
N THR A 298 8.82 9.42 -13.10
CA THR A 298 7.35 9.34 -13.21
C THR A 298 6.99 9.20 -14.68
N GLY A 299 6.00 8.37 -15.00
CA GLY A 299 5.53 8.15 -16.37
C GLY A 299 4.16 7.47 -16.41
N GLU A 300 3.75 6.99 -17.58
CA GLU A 300 2.44 6.37 -17.83
C GLU A 300 2.60 5.00 -18.51
N GLY A 301 1.50 4.28 -18.70
CA GLY A 301 1.47 3.05 -19.51
C GLY A 301 2.01 1.80 -18.80
N VAL A 302 1.99 1.80 -17.47
CA VAL A 302 2.33 0.66 -16.62
C VAL A 302 1.08 0.22 -15.88
N SER A 303 0.86 -1.09 -15.86
CA SER A 303 -0.29 -1.77 -15.24
C SER A 303 0.19 -2.82 -14.23
N THR A 304 -0.74 -3.42 -13.51
CA THR A 304 -0.52 -4.56 -12.60
C THR A 304 0.24 -5.73 -13.25
N GLU A 305 0.06 -5.97 -14.54
CA GLU A 305 0.71 -7.06 -15.27
C GLU A 305 2.12 -6.70 -15.75
N THR A 306 2.42 -5.41 -15.91
CA THR A 306 3.66 -4.90 -16.53
C THR A 306 4.60 -4.21 -15.54
N ILE A 307 4.13 -3.88 -14.34
CA ILE A 307 4.88 -3.23 -13.26
C ILE A 307 6.18 -3.96 -12.89
N GLN A 308 6.19 -5.29 -12.90
CA GLN A 308 7.38 -6.09 -12.61
C GLN A 308 8.48 -5.92 -13.67
N GLU A 309 8.11 -5.95 -14.95
CA GLU A 309 9.07 -5.77 -16.06
C GLU A 309 9.61 -4.34 -16.07
N LYS A 310 8.73 -3.34 -15.85
CA LYS A 310 9.16 -1.94 -15.75
C LYS A 310 10.08 -1.71 -14.54
N ASN A 311 9.80 -2.31 -13.38
CA ASN A 311 10.69 -2.17 -12.23
C ASN A 311 12.08 -2.78 -12.48
N LYS A 312 12.16 -3.83 -13.31
CA LYS A 312 13.44 -4.41 -13.69
C LYS A 312 14.21 -3.47 -14.63
N GLU A 313 13.54 -2.95 -15.66
CA GLU A 313 14.11 -1.95 -16.58
C GLU A 313 14.67 -0.74 -15.83
N LEU A 314 13.89 -0.17 -14.90
CA LEU A 314 14.31 0.98 -14.09
C LEU A 314 15.32 0.60 -12.99
N GLY A 315 15.37 -0.67 -12.56
CA GLY A 315 16.40 -1.20 -11.67
C GLY A 315 17.80 -1.24 -12.29
N GLU A 316 17.87 -1.35 -13.62
CA GLU A 316 19.12 -1.38 -14.41
C GLU A 316 19.55 0.02 -14.90
N LYS A 317 18.71 1.06 -14.68
CA LYS A 317 18.94 2.43 -15.14
C LYS A 317 19.70 3.26 -14.11
N GLU A 318 20.73 3.96 -14.58
CA GLU A 318 21.48 4.95 -13.79
C GLU A 318 20.70 6.26 -13.69
N PHE A 319 20.42 6.70 -12.46
CA PHE A 319 19.74 7.97 -12.18
C PHE A 319 20.70 8.99 -11.56
N PRO A 320 20.69 10.26 -12.02
CA PRO A 320 21.55 11.30 -11.48
C PRO A 320 21.27 11.51 -9.98
N ASN A 321 22.28 12.00 -9.26
CA ASN A 321 22.21 12.35 -7.83
C ASN A 321 21.88 11.21 -6.84
N THR A 322 21.52 10.00 -7.27
CA THR A 322 21.27 8.84 -6.37
C THR A 322 22.37 8.64 -5.33
N GLN A 323 23.65 8.68 -5.72
CA GLN A 323 24.79 8.57 -4.80
C GLN A 323 24.89 9.75 -3.81
N ILE A 324 24.40 10.94 -4.18
CA ILE A 324 24.35 12.12 -3.30
C ILE A 324 23.27 11.91 -2.24
N VAL A 325 22.07 11.42 -2.64
CA VAL A 325 20.99 11.10 -1.69
C VAL A 325 21.37 9.92 -0.78
N ASP A 326 22.00 8.88 -1.32
CA ASP A 326 22.54 7.75 -0.54
C ASP A 326 23.57 8.20 0.50
N THR A 327 24.39 9.21 0.16
CA THR A 327 25.36 9.78 1.11
C THR A 327 24.65 10.65 2.16
N LEU A 328 23.70 11.47 1.75
CA LEU A 328 22.91 12.29 2.65
C LEU A 328 22.17 11.45 3.70
N MET A 329 21.48 10.39 3.29
CA MET A 329 20.71 9.56 4.22
C MET A 329 21.62 8.80 5.20
N ARG A 330 22.87 8.49 4.80
CA ARG A 330 23.92 8.01 5.70
C ARG A 330 24.38 9.11 6.67
N ASP A 331 24.62 10.32 6.18
CA ASP A 331 25.05 11.47 7.00
C ASP A 331 23.98 11.82 8.05
N ILE A 332 22.68 11.77 7.70
CA ILE A 332 21.54 11.95 8.63
C ILE A 332 21.53 10.85 9.68
N LEU A 333 21.59 9.59 9.26
CA LEU A 333 21.57 8.44 10.16
C LEU A 333 22.74 8.49 11.15
N GLN A 334 23.91 9.00 10.74
CA GLN A 334 25.11 9.11 11.58
C GLN A 334 25.19 10.38 12.46
N SER A 335 24.26 11.33 12.31
CA SER A 335 24.15 12.49 13.23
C SER A 335 23.64 12.10 14.64
#